data_AF-A0ABD7X9W6-F1
#
_entry.id   AF-A0ABD7X9W6-F1
#
_cell.length_a   1.000
_cell.length_b   1.000
_cell.length_c   1.000
_cell.angle_alpha   90.00
_cell.angle_beta   90.00
_cell.angle_gamma   90.00
#
_symmetry.space_group_name_H-M   'P 1'
#
loop_
_entity.id
_entity.type
_entity.pdbx_description
1 polymer ?
#
loop_
_entity_poly.entity_id
_entity_poly.type
_entity_poly.pdbx_seq_one_letter_code
_entity_poly.pdbx_strand_id
1 'polypeptide(L)'
;MAQEALKEMKNGFKIVGTLKTKDLRIDKTKSGKEAIMGNVVVEVAEAEKTHNIRVEVFSMRYKKDSDEESGLFKGYKTVMDEYIAKDDDPQNADVIEVSGSIDVNDYINRDGNLRTSNRNRALFFGRVDKDSKQQALATVEAVITGYVDKTDADGIPTDETTVKAATVGYGGKIIPLENLVINKDLEAMREAYFEGTTGTLTIKMNNYPVEKEQESADIVGFGLTEDQTRTVVNYVSNLQIVGGSYPDTETGLTEEQIQQMSKDRETQLLEVQQPKVSAQAVGKISGGFGVNKEDIPAF
;
A
#
# COMPACT_ATOMS: atom_id res chain seq x y z
N MET A 1 -3.49 20.22 26.16
CA MET A 1 -2.30 19.37 25.97
C MET A 1 -2.25 19.04 24.49
N ALA A 2 -1.20 19.45 23.77
CA ALA A 2 -1.04 19.00 22.39
C ALA A 2 -0.74 17.51 22.42
N GLN A 3 -1.51 16.71 21.69
CA GLN A 3 -1.28 15.27 21.60
C GLN A 3 -0.02 15.06 20.76
N GLU A 4 1.05 14.52 21.36
CA GLU A 4 2.25 14.16 20.62
C GLU A 4 1.91 13.03 19.65
N ALA A 5 2.27 13.21 18.38
CA ALA A 5 2.05 12.19 17.35
C ALA A 5 2.89 10.96 17.66
N LEU A 6 2.32 9.77 17.42
CA LEU A 6 3.04 8.50 17.57
C LEU A 6 4.32 8.51 16.72
N LYS A 7 5.40 7.98 17.31
CA LYS A 7 6.70 7.87 16.65
C LYS A 7 6.57 6.99 15.40
N GLU A 8 7.16 7.44 14.30
CA GLU A 8 7.25 6.65 13.08
C GLU A 8 8.07 5.37 13.32
N MET A 9 7.50 4.25 12.90
CA MET A 9 8.05 2.91 13.00
C MET A 9 8.78 2.55 11.71
N LYS A 10 9.75 1.65 11.79
CA LYS A 10 10.49 1.20 10.60
C LYS A 10 9.53 0.55 9.59
N ASN A 11 9.48 1.05 8.37
CA ASN A 11 8.65 0.49 7.31
C ASN A 11 9.35 0.66 5.96
N GLY A 12 10.02 -0.40 5.52
CA GLY A 12 10.75 -0.39 4.26
C GLY A 12 10.66 -1.71 3.51
N PHE A 13 10.51 -1.65 2.19
CA PHE A 13 10.67 -2.80 1.32
C PHE A 13 11.87 -2.65 0.40
N LYS A 14 12.35 -3.80 -0.06
CA LYS A 14 13.33 -3.95 -1.14
C LYS A 14 12.85 -5.07 -2.06
N ILE A 15 12.64 -4.71 -3.32
CA ILE A 15 12.21 -5.63 -4.38
C ILE A 15 13.31 -5.66 -5.43
N VAL A 16 13.81 -6.84 -5.76
CA VAL A 16 14.79 -7.08 -6.82
C VAL A 16 14.16 -8.02 -7.83
N GLY A 17 14.06 -7.60 -9.09
CA GLY A 17 13.47 -8.38 -10.16
C GLY A 17 13.52 -7.65 -11.51
N THR A 18 12.93 -8.26 -12.53
CA THR A 18 12.87 -7.69 -13.87
C THR A 18 11.81 -6.58 -13.91
N LEU A 19 12.14 -5.41 -14.45
CA LEU A 19 11.15 -4.38 -14.73
C LEU A 19 10.20 -4.91 -15.81
N LYS A 20 8.97 -5.25 -15.44
CA LYS A 20 7.98 -5.82 -16.36
C LYS A 20 7.27 -4.74 -17.16
N THR A 21 6.70 -3.79 -16.42
CA THR A 21 5.88 -2.71 -16.97
C THR A 21 6.25 -1.40 -16.28
N LYS A 22 6.32 -0.30 -17.04
CA LYS A 22 6.36 1.07 -16.52
C LYS A 22 5.20 1.87 -17.11
N ASP A 23 4.26 2.29 -16.27
CA ASP A 23 3.18 3.21 -16.63
C ASP A 23 3.36 4.48 -15.82
N LEU A 24 4.27 5.34 -16.29
CA LEU A 24 4.64 6.59 -15.66
C LEU A 24 4.27 7.75 -16.57
N ARG A 25 3.74 8.82 -15.98
CA ARG A 25 3.41 10.05 -16.68
C ARG A 25 3.73 11.27 -15.84
N ILE A 26 4.08 12.36 -16.53
CA ILE A 26 4.15 13.69 -15.93
C ILE A 26 2.81 14.39 -16.17
N ASP A 27 2.14 14.81 -15.10
CA ASP A 27 0.84 15.47 -15.16
C ASP A 27 0.66 16.44 -13.98
N LYS A 28 -0.41 17.23 -14.00
CA LYS A 28 -0.78 18.14 -12.91
C LYS A 28 -1.64 17.43 -11.88
N THR A 29 -1.29 17.61 -10.61
CA THR A 29 -2.13 17.23 -9.49
C THR A 29 -3.43 18.06 -9.48
N LYS A 30 -4.40 17.66 -8.65
CA LYS A 30 -5.62 18.46 -8.41
C LYS A 30 -5.35 19.91 -7.97
N SER A 31 -4.17 20.17 -7.40
CA SER A 31 -3.71 21.50 -7.00
C SER A 31 -3.07 22.32 -8.14
N GLY A 32 -3.01 21.80 -9.36
CA GLY A 32 -2.38 22.42 -10.52
C GLY A 32 -0.86 22.29 -10.57
N LYS A 33 -0.23 21.75 -9.52
CA LYS A 33 1.22 21.51 -9.45
C LYS A 33 1.62 20.27 -10.24
N GLU A 34 2.72 20.36 -10.98
CA GLU A 34 3.27 19.25 -11.78
C GLU A 34 3.89 18.16 -10.90
N ALA A 35 3.64 16.90 -11.28
CA ALA A 35 4.14 15.72 -10.61
C ALA A 35 4.35 14.59 -11.63
N ILE A 36 5.27 13.67 -11.33
CA ILE A 36 5.34 12.37 -11.99
C ILE A 36 4.54 11.37 -11.16
N MET A 37 3.71 10.59 -11.82
CA MET A 37 2.78 9.66 -11.17
C MET A 37 2.54 8.41 -12.02
N GLY A 38 2.09 7.35 -11.37
CA GLY A 38 1.71 6.10 -12.02
C GLY A 38 2.18 4.90 -11.24
N ASN A 39 2.62 3.86 -11.94
CA ASN A 39 3.11 2.64 -11.31
C ASN A 39 4.16 1.94 -12.17
N VAL A 40 4.94 1.10 -11.51
CA VAL A 40 5.73 0.07 -12.16
C VAL A 40 5.28 -1.31 -11.69
N VAL A 41 5.54 -2.34 -12.48
CA VAL A 41 5.39 -3.74 -12.08
C VAL A 41 6.76 -4.40 -12.15
N VAL A 42 7.19 -5.00 -11.05
CA VAL A 42 8.44 -5.77 -10.97
C VAL A 42 8.08 -7.25 -10.96
N GLU A 43 8.60 -7.99 -11.94
CA GLU A 43 8.47 -9.44 -12.02
C GLU A 43 9.60 -10.09 -11.23
N VAL A 44 9.25 -10.88 -10.21
CA VAL A 44 10.17 -11.56 -9.31
C VAL A 44 9.94 -13.07 -9.46
N ALA A 45 10.87 -13.75 -10.10
CA ALA A 45 10.90 -15.20 -10.22
C ALA A 45 11.57 -15.80 -8.97
N GLU A 46 10.80 -16.55 -8.19
CA GLU A 46 11.28 -17.22 -6.98
C GLU A 46 10.74 -18.65 -6.92
N ALA A 47 11.66 -19.62 -6.92
CA ALA A 47 11.34 -21.04 -7.04
C ALA A 47 10.42 -21.31 -8.26
N GLU A 48 9.24 -21.89 -8.03
CA GLU A 48 8.26 -22.23 -9.08
C GLU A 48 7.21 -21.12 -9.32
N LYS A 49 7.34 -19.97 -8.66
CA LYS A 49 6.36 -18.89 -8.72
C LYS A 49 6.96 -17.61 -9.32
N THR A 50 6.15 -16.96 -10.16
CA THR A 50 6.47 -15.65 -10.73
C THR A 50 5.55 -14.61 -10.13
N HIS A 51 6.11 -13.72 -9.31
CA HIS A 51 5.40 -12.69 -8.59
C HIS A 51 5.42 -11.39 -9.40
N ASN A 52 4.27 -10.72 -9.54
CA ASN A 52 4.18 -9.41 -10.20
C ASN A 52 3.86 -8.34 -9.16
N ILE A 53 4.88 -7.67 -8.63
CA ILE A 53 4.73 -6.71 -7.56
C ILE A 53 4.53 -5.31 -8.15
N ARG A 54 3.31 -4.77 -7.98
CA ARG A 54 2.98 -3.41 -8.38
C ARG A 54 3.50 -2.41 -7.34
N VAL A 55 4.20 -1.38 -7.80
CA VAL A 55 4.73 -0.29 -6.98
C VAL A 55 4.22 1.05 -7.52
N GLU A 56 3.54 1.82 -6.67
CA GLU A 56 3.06 3.16 -6.95
C GLU A 56 4.22 4.16 -6.94
N VAL A 57 4.23 5.03 -7.96
CA VAL A 57 5.21 6.10 -8.12
C VAL A 57 4.48 7.42 -8.01
N PHE A 58 4.95 8.30 -7.12
CA PHE A 58 4.47 9.67 -7.02
C PHE A 58 5.56 10.58 -6.46
N SER A 59 5.91 11.63 -7.20
CA SER A 59 6.66 12.77 -6.68
C SER A 59 6.21 14.06 -7.34
N MET A 60 6.06 15.10 -6.53
CA MET A 60 5.99 16.48 -7.03
C MET A 60 7.28 16.82 -7.76
N ARG A 61 7.19 17.66 -8.80
CA ARG A 61 8.38 18.13 -9.52
C ARG A 61 9.30 18.92 -8.63
N TYR A 62 8.76 19.87 -7.89
CA TYR A 62 9.52 20.77 -7.02
C TYR A 62 9.42 20.37 -5.55
N LYS A 63 10.49 20.66 -4.78
CA LYS A 63 10.49 20.51 -3.34
C LYS A 63 9.45 21.43 -2.69
N LYS A 64 9.08 21.12 -1.46
CA LYS A 64 8.17 21.98 -0.69
C LYS A 64 8.84 23.36 -0.51
N ASP A 65 8.12 24.42 -0.84
CA ASP A 65 8.53 25.81 -0.67
C ASP A 65 9.85 26.18 -1.37
N SER A 66 10.18 25.52 -2.49
CA SER A 66 11.39 25.77 -3.28
C SER A 66 11.17 25.47 -4.76
N ASP A 67 11.87 26.19 -5.63
CA ASP A 67 11.90 25.93 -7.10
C ASP A 67 12.93 24.85 -7.48
N GLU A 68 13.59 24.24 -6.50
CA GLU A 68 14.50 23.12 -6.74
C GLU A 68 13.71 21.84 -7.05
N GLU A 69 14.07 21.17 -8.15
CA GLU A 69 13.46 19.89 -8.51
C GLU A 69 13.78 18.79 -7.47
N SER A 70 12.78 17.97 -7.16
CA SER A 70 12.86 16.81 -6.29
C SER A 70 13.80 15.75 -6.87
N GLY A 71 14.70 15.22 -6.04
CA GLY A 71 15.55 14.08 -6.43
C GLY A 71 14.72 12.85 -6.80
N LEU A 72 13.59 12.62 -6.12
CA LEU A 72 12.66 11.54 -6.45
C LEU A 72 12.06 11.75 -7.85
N PHE A 73 11.63 12.96 -8.17
CA PHE A 73 11.10 13.28 -9.50
C PHE A 73 12.12 13.00 -10.60
N LYS A 74 13.37 13.44 -10.41
CA LYS A 74 14.45 13.17 -11.37
C LYS A 74 14.69 11.67 -11.54
N GLY A 75 14.78 10.93 -10.43
CA GLY A 75 14.97 9.47 -10.46
C GLY A 75 13.83 8.75 -11.18
N TYR A 76 12.57 9.12 -10.91
CA TYR A 76 11.42 8.54 -11.60
C TYR A 76 11.37 8.92 -13.08
N LYS A 77 11.79 10.13 -13.44
CA LYS A 77 11.92 10.54 -14.83
C LYS A 77 12.97 9.72 -15.58
N THR A 78 14.11 9.44 -14.94
CA THR A 78 15.12 8.50 -15.48
C THR A 78 14.53 7.10 -15.71
N VAL A 79 13.72 6.58 -14.78
CA VAL A 79 13.03 5.29 -14.99
C VAL A 79 12.06 5.37 -16.17
N MET A 80 11.28 6.45 -16.26
CA MET A 80 10.32 6.67 -17.35
C MET A 80 11.02 6.73 -18.71
N ASP A 81 12.12 7.47 -18.83
CA ASP A 81 12.76 7.74 -20.12
C ASP A 81 13.78 6.67 -20.54
N GLU A 82 14.54 6.12 -19.59
CA GLU A 82 15.74 5.34 -19.91
C GLU A 82 15.61 3.84 -19.60
N TYR A 83 14.78 3.44 -18.64
CA TYR A 83 14.72 2.03 -18.23
C TYR A 83 13.95 1.21 -19.26
N ILE A 84 14.38 -0.02 -19.52
CA ILE A 84 13.76 -0.92 -20.50
C ILE A 84 12.85 -1.87 -19.75
N ALA A 85 11.54 -1.78 -19.98
CA ALA A 85 10.58 -2.71 -19.43
C ALA A 85 10.44 -3.95 -20.33
N LYS A 86 10.17 -5.10 -19.74
CA LYS A 86 9.97 -6.37 -20.45
C LYS A 86 8.84 -6.30 -21.47
N ASP A 87 7.77 -5.57 -21.17
CA ASP A 87 6.66 -5.38 -22.09
C ASP A 87 7.04 -4.52 -23.32
N ASP A 88 8.08 -3.68 -23.20
CA ASP A 88 8.61 -2.86 -24.30
C ASP A 88 9.66 -3.64 -25.13
N ASP A 89 10.62 -4.29 -24.46
CA ASP A 89 11.65 -5.15 -25.07
C ASP A 89 11.97 -6.33 -24.13
N PRO A 90 11.41 -7.54 -24.40
CA PRO A 90 11.61 -8.71 -23.55
C PRO A 90 13.07 -9.20 -23.45
N GLN A 91 13.92 -8.92 -24.44
CA GLN A 91 15.30 -9.44 -24.49
C GLN A 91 16.26 -8.54 -23.72
N ASN A 92 16.01 -7.23 -23.75
CA ASN A 92 16.87 -6.22 -23.14
C ASN A 92 16.28 -5.59 -21.87
N ALA A 93 15.21 -6.16 -21.32
CA ALA A 93 14.59 -5.71 -20.08
C ALA A 93 15.62 -5.54 -18.94
N ASP A 94 15.49 -4.43 -18.22
CA ASP A 94 16.35 -4.11 -17.08
C ASP A 94 15.96 -4.96 -15.87
N VAL A 95 16.97 -5.44 -15.12
CA VAL A 95 16.79 -5.94 -13.76
C VAL A 95 17.03 -4.79 -12.81
N ILE A 96 16.08 -4.57 -11.90
CA ILE A 96 16.04 -3.40 -11.04
C ILE A 96 15.87 -3.78 -9.58
N GLU A 97 16.41 -2.91 -8.73
CA GLU A 97 16.11 -2.83 -7.32
C GLU A 97 15.18 -1.64 -7.07
N VAL A 98 14.08 -1.88 -6.37
CA VAL A 98 13.14 -0.86 -5.92
C VAL A 98 13.10 -0.87 -4.40
N SER A 99 13.38 0.26 -3.80
CA SER A 99 13.16 0.48 -2.37
C SER A 99 12.00 1.42 -2.14
N GLY A 100 11.26 1.21 -1.06
CA GLY A 100 10.07 1.99 -0.76
C GLY A 100 9.45 1.61 0.58
N SER A 101 8.18 1.96 0.78
CA SER A 101 7.43 1.66 2.01
C SER A 101 6.02 1.17 1.69
N ILE A 102 5.45 0.38 2.60
CA ILE A 102 4.05 -0.02 2.53
C ILE A 102 3.21 1.14 3.07
N ASP A 103 2.17 1.54 2.37
CA ASP A 103 1.24 2.59 2.81
C ASP A 103 -0.20 2.09 2.72
N VAL A 104 -1.11 2.73 3.45
CA VAL A 104 -2.54 2.44 3.39
C VAL A 104 -3.22 3.33 2.35
N ASN A 105 -4.11 2.71 1.58
CA ASN A 105 -5.02 3.35 0.65
C ASN A 105 -6.46 3.13 1.12
N ASP A 106 -7.01 4.15 1.77
CA ASP A 106 -8.40 4.18 2.21
C ASP A 106 -9.23 5.02 1.26
N TYR A 107 -10.34 4.46 0.79
CA TYR A 107 -11.24 5.17 -0.12
C TYR A 107 -12.66 4.65 -0.02
N ILE A 108 -13.62 5.50 -0.37
CA ILE A 108 -15.02 5.09 -0.56
C ILE A 108 -15.17 4.59 -2.00
N ASN A 109 -15.61 3.34 -2.16
CA ASN A 109 -15.85 2.77 -3.48
C ASN A 109 -17.15 3.33 -4.09
N ARG A 110 -17.46 2.94 -5.34
CA ARG A 110 -18.66 3.43 -6.04
C ARG A 110 -19.98 3.06 -5.34
N ASP A 111 -19.97 1.99 -4.55
CA ASP A 111 -21.12 1.50 -3.81
C ASP A 111 -21.29 2.20 -2.45
N GLY A 112 -20.43 3.17 -2.12
CA GLY A 112 -20.45 3.89 -0.85
C GLY A 112 -19.75 3.18 0.30
N ASN A 113 -19.09 2.05 0.04
CA ASN A 113 -18.40 1.27 1.06
C ASN A 113 -16.95 1.74 1.24
N LEU A 114 -16.52 1.88 2.49
CA LEU A 114 -15.11 2.08 2.83
C LEU A 114 -14.31 0.83 2.42
N ARG A 115 -13.23 1.06 1.69
CA ARG A 115 -12.24 0.06 1.31
C ARG A 115 -10.88 0.48 1.85
N THR A 116 -10.25 -0.45 2.53
CA THR A 116 -8.87 -0.37 3.02
C THR A 116 -8.05 -1.34 2.19
N SER A 117 -6.90 -0.92 1.69
CA SER A 117 -5.93 -1.80 1.05
C SER A 117 -4.52 -1.29 1.28
N ASN A 118 -3.51 -2.15 1.23
CA ASN A 118 -2.13 -1.68 1.13
C ASN A 118 -1.75 -1.27 -0.29
N ARG A 119 -0.82 -0.33 -0.37
CA ARG A 119 -0.12 0.08 -1.59
C ARG A 119 1.39 0.13 -1.32
N ASN A 120 2.18 -0.24 -2.30
CA ASN A 120 3.63 -0.17 -2.20
C ASN A 120 4.10 1.14 -2.81
N ARG A 121 4.66 2.06 -2.03
CA ARG A 121 5.11 3.35 -2.54
C ARG A 121 6.61 3.32 -2.79
N ALA A 122 7.03 3.60 -4.02
CA ALA A 122 8.44 3.69 -4.37
C ALA A 122 9.12 4.89 -3.68
N LEU A 123 10.40 4.74 -3.38
CA LEU A 123 11.33 5.81 -3.02
C LEU A 123 12.47 5.85 -4.03
N PHE A 124 13.24 4.77 -4.16
CA PHE A 124 14.39 4.73 -5.08
C PHE A 124 14.34 3.55 -6.02
N PHE A 125 14.91 3.77 -7.21
CA PHE A 125 15.13 2.78 -8.26
C PHE A 125 16.61 2.72 -8.59
N GLY A 126 17.13 1.52 -8.82
CA GLY A 126 18.46 1.31 -9.37
C GLY A 126 18.47 0.11 -10.31
N ARG A 127 19.25 0.18 -11.40
CA ARG A 127 19.58 -1.03 -12.19
C ARG A 127 20.58 -1.86 -11.41
N VAL A 128 20.44 -3.19 -11.49
CA VAL A 128 21.35 -4.16 -10.89
C VAL A 128 21.74 -5.22 -11.91
N ASP A 129 22.70 -6.06 -11.57
CA ASP A 129 23.16 -7.13 -12.46
C ASP A 129 22.05 -8.16 -12.72
N LYS A 130 22.02 -8.73 -13.93
CA LYS A 130 20.96 -9.66 -14.37
C LYS A 130 20.88 -10.95 -13.53
N ASP A 131 21.97 -11.33 -12.87
CA ASP A 131 22.08 -12.48 -11.99
C ASP A 131 21.81 -12.16 -10.51
N SER A 132 21.44 -10.91 -10.19
CA SER A 132 21.08 -10.50 -8.84
C SER A 132 19.96 -11.39 -8.27
N LYS A 133 20.11 -11.77 -6.99
CA LYS A 133 19.11 -12.60 -6.31
C LYS A 133 17.75 -11.90 -6.26
N GLN A 134 16.80 -12.45 -7.01
CA GLN A 134 15.42 -11.98 -7.06
C GLN A 134 14.73 -12.21 -5.72
N GLN A 135 14.03 -11.18 -5.23
CA GLN A 135 13.32 -11.21 -3.96
C GLN A 135 12.33 -10.03 -3.87
N ALA A 136 11.26 -10.20 -3.11
CA ALA A 136 10.35 -9.11 -2.75
C ALA A 136 10.10 -9.16 -1.24
N LEU A 137 10.92 -8.43 -0.48
CA LEU A 137 10.90 -8.47 0.98
C LEU A 137 10.65 -7.07 1.56
N ALA A 138 9.90 -7.02 2.65
CA ALA A 138 9.71 -5.86 3.50
C ALA A 138 10.22 -6.16 4.91
N THR A 139 10.75 -5.13 5.55
CA THR A 139 11.09 -5.11 6.98
C THR A 139 10.23 -4.03 7.62
N VAL A 140 9.28 -4.47 8.44
CA VAL A 140 8.26 -3.60 9.04
C VAL A 140 8.22 -3.83 10.54
N GLU A 141 8.46 -2.78 11.31
CA GLU A 141 8.15 -2.76 12.73
C GLU A 141 6.64 -2.54 12.89
N ALA A 142 5.97 -3.44 13.59
CA ALA A 142 4.53 -3.47 13.71
C ALA A 142 4.10 -3.93 15.10
N VAL A 143 2.92 -3.47 15.52
CA VAL A 143 2.21 -4.03 16.67
C VAL A 143 1.24 -5.09 16.20
N ILE A 144 1.24 -6.23 16.88
CA ILE A 144 0.26 -7.30 16.69
C ILE A 144 -1.01 -6.96 17.46
N THR A 145 -2.14 -7.03 16.77
CA THR A 145 -3.48 -6.68 17.29
C THR A 145 -4.44 -7.87 17.24
N GLY A 146 -3.95 -9.06 16.86
CA GLY A 146 -4.71 -10.30 16.95
C GLY A 146 -4.35 -11.30 15.86
N TYR A 147 -4.95 -12.49 15.98
CA TYR A 147 -4.78 -13.62 15.07
C TYR A 147 -6.14 -14.18 14.69
N VAL A 148 -6.27 -14.65 13.44
CA VAL A 148 -7.46 -15.33 12.94
C VAL A 148 -7.01 -16.52 12.12
N ASP A 149 -7.22 -17.73 12.64
CA ASP A 149 -6.93 -18.96 11.90
C ASP A 149 -7.80 -19.02 10.65
N LYS A 150 -7.21 -19.34 9.50
CA LYS A 150 -8.00 -19.47 8.26
C LYS A 150 -8.63 -20.85 8.17
N THR A 151 -9.85 -20.87 7.67
CA THR A 151 -10.53 -22.09 7.23
C THR A 151 -10.77 -22.01 5.73
N ASP A 152 -10.80 -23.16 5.06
CA ASP A 152 -11.25 -23.25 3.68
C ASP A 152 -12.78 -23.14 3.57
N ALA A 153 -13.31 -23.32 2.36
CA ALA A 153 -14.74 -23.22 2.07
C ALA A 153 -15.58 -24.27 2.81
N ASP A 154 -14.98 -25.39 3.19
CA ASP A 154 -15.63 -26.50 3.91
C ASP A 154 -15.46 -26.38 5.43
N GLY A 155 -14.85 -25.27 5.90
CA GLY A 155 -14.60 -25.02 7.32
C GLY A 155 -13.40 -25.77 7.88
N ILE A 156 -12.57 -26.38 7.02
CA ILE A 156 -11.38 -27.11 7.46
C ILE A 156 -10.26 -26.10 7.71
N PRO A 157 -9.59 -26.15 8.88
CA PRO A 157 -8.45 -25.28 9.17
C PRO A 157 -7.34 -25.45 8.12
N THR A 158 -6.88 -24.35 7.54
CA THR A 158 -5.74 -24.35 6.63
C THR A 158 -4.43 -24.21 7.42
N ASP A 159 -3.30 -24.23 6.72
CA ASP A 159 -1.97 -24.01 7.32
C ASP A 159 -1.57 -22.53 7.41
N GLU A 160 -2.51 -21.62 7.13
CA GLU A 160 -2.31 -20.19 7.22
C GLU A 160 -3.12 -19.57 8.37
N THR A 161 -2.50 -18.65 9.09
CA THR A 161 -3.17 -17.77 10.06
C THR A 161 -3.09 -16.34 9.56
N THR A 162 -4.21 -15.63 9.53
CA THR A 162 -4.20 -14.18 9.32
C THR A 162 -3.73 -13.48 10.59
N VAL A 163 -2.74 -12.62 10.44
CA VAL A 163 -2.19 -11.80 11.53
C VAL A 163 -2.71 -10.38 11.37
N LYS A 164 -3.40 -9.87 12.38
CA LYS A 164 -3.79 -8.46 12.41
C LYS A 164 -2.62 -7.66 12.96
N ALA A 165 -2.04 -6.79 12.16
CA ALA A 165 -0.94 -5.93 12.60
C ALA A 165 -1.05 -4.54 11.98
N ALA A 166 -0.48 -3.55 12.65
CA ALA A 166 -0.39 -2.20 12.14
C ALA A 166 0.98 -1.59 12.44
N THR A 167 1.40 -0.66 11.58
CA THR A 167 2.61 0.14 11.73
C THR A 167 2.27 1.63 11.72
N VAL A 168 3.14 2.45 12.31
CA VAL A 168 2.99 3.91 12.32
C VAL A 168 3.92 4.49 11.24
N GLY A 169 3.34 5.04 10.18
CA GLY A 169 4.06 5.76 9.14
C GLY A 169 4.30 7.24 9.47
N TYR A 170 4.98 7.93 8.56
CA TYR A 170 5.27 9.35 8.65
C TYR A 170 4.07 10.21 9.07
N GLY A 171 4.28 11.10 10.04
CA GLY A 171 3.26 12.01 10.56
C GLY A 171 2.21 11.34 11.45
N GLY A 172 2.50 10.16 12.01
CA GLY A 172 1.58 9.42 12.88
C GLY A 172 0.48 8.67 12.10
N LYS A 173 0.67 8.43 10.80
CA LYS A 173 -0.32 7.73 9.97
C LYS A 173 -0.39 6.26 10.36
N ILE A 174 -1.58 5.71 10.61
CA ILE A 174 -1.73 4.30 10.99
C ILE A 174 -1.94 3.48 9.74
N ILE A 175 -1.09 2.47 9.55
CA ILE A 175 -1.07 1.62 8.37
C ILE A 175 -1.33 0.18 8.83
N PRO A 176 -2.58 -0.30 8.75
CA PRO A 176 -2.88 -1.72 8.90
C PRO A 176 -2.16 -2.52 7.81
N LEU A 177 -1.58 -3.67 8.16
CA LEU A 177 -0.99 -4.60 7.20
C LEU A 177 -2.09 -5.58 6.74
N GLU A 178 -2.71 -5.25 5.62
CA GLU A 178 -3.81 -6.00 5.02
C GLU A 178 -3.30 -7.32 4.39
N ASN A 179 -4.13 -8.36 4.49
CA ASN A 179 -3.78 -9.71 4.03
C ASN A 179 -2.43 -10.22 4.57
N LEU A 180 -2.06 -9.83 5.80
CA LEU A 180 -0.89 -10.36 6.47
C LEU A 180 -1.16 -11.77 6.98
N VAL A 181 -0.32 -12.72 6.59
CA VAL A 181 -0.45 -14.14 6.94
C VAL A 181 0.85 -14.70 7.47
N ILE A 182 0.73 -15.76 8.26
CA ILE A 182 1.85 -16.57 8.73
C ILE A 182 1.52 -18.05 8.50
N ASN A 183 2.53 -18.83 8.10
CA ASN A 183 2.39 -20.28 7.99
C ASN A 183 2.61 -20.93 9.36
N LYS A 184 1.98 -22.09 9.59
CA LYS A 184 2.16 -22.88 10.83
C LYS A 184 3.62 -23.23 11.15
N ASP A 185 4.51 -23.27 10.16
CA ASP A 185 5.94 -23.52 10.43
C ASP A 185 6.61 -22.43 11.30
N LEU A 186 5.92 -21.30 11.51
CA LEU A 186 6.33 -20.21 12.39
C LEU A 186 5.45 -20.10 13.65
N GLU A 187 4.85 -21.19 14.14
CA GLU A 187 4.09 -21.20 15.41
C GLU A 187 4.88 -20.60 16.58
N ALA A 188 6.20 -20.81 16.64
CA ALA A 188 7.07 -20.19 17.66
C ALA A 188 6.99 -18.65 17.68
N MET A 189 6.65 -18.01 16.55
CA MET A 189 6.36 -16.58 16.52
C MET A 189 5.08 -16.26 17.29
N ARG A 190 4.01 -17.06 17.16
CA ARG A 190 2.73 -16.82 17.87
C ARG A 190 2.90 -16.93 19.37
N GLU A 191 3.78 -17.82 19.84
CA GLU A 191 4.12 -17.93 21.26
C GLU A 191 4.88 -16.70 21.77
N ALA A 192 5.75 -16.12 20.94
CA ALA A 192 6.53 -14.93 21.31
C ALA A 192 5.71 -13.63 21.17
N TYR A 193 4.88 -13.50 20.13
CA TYR A 193 4.11 -12.31 19.81
C TYR A 193 2.65 -12.50 20.18
N PHE A 194 2.27 -12.06 21.37
CA PHE A 194 0.85 -11.95 21.76
C PHE A 194 0.29 -10.58 21.37
N GLU A 195 -1.04 -10.44 21.41
CA GLU A 195 -1.71 -9.17 21.13
C GLU A 195 -1.17 -8.03 22.02
N GLY A 196 -0.93 -6.87 21.42
CA GLY A 196 -0.29 -5.72 22.06
C GLY A 196 1.24 -5.72 21.98
N THR A 197 1.85 -6.76 21.41
CA THR A 197 3.30 -6.85 21.28
C THR A 197 3.80 -6.13 20.03
N THR A 198 4.88 -5.36 20.17
CA THR A 198 5.58 -4.70 19.07
C THR A 198 6.84 -5.47 18.69
N GLY A 199 7.19 -5.50 17.41
CA GLY A 199 8.50 -5.97 16.97
C GLY A 199 8.70 -5.87 15.46
N THR A 200 9.88 -6.30 14.99
CA THR A 200 10.23 -6.19 13.58
C THR A 200 9.88 -7.48 12.83
N LEU A 201 9.07 -7.36 11.79
CA LEU A 201 8.65 -8.44 10.90
C LEU A 201 9.44 -8.37 9.59
N THR A 202 9.91 -9.53 9.12
CA THR A 202 10.37 -9.75 7.76
C THR A 202 9.22 -10.36 6.96
N ILE A 203 8.76 -9.64 5.95
CA ILE A 203 7.53 -9.93 5.21
C ILE A 203 7.89 -10.17 3.75
N LYS A 204 7.48 -11.32 3.20
CA LYS A 204 7.50 -11.60 1.78
C LYS A 204 6.25 -11.04 1.11
N MET A 205 6.43 -10.36 -0.02
CA MET A 205 5.34 -9.76 -0.79
C MET A 205 4.93 -10.72 -1.90
N ASN A 206 3.72 -11.27 -1.81
CA ASN A 206 3.24 -12.24 -2.78
C ASN A 206 2.22 -11.63 -3.75
N ASN A 207 2.38 -11.91 -5.04
CA ASN A 207 1.37 -11.63 -6.06
C ASN A 207 1.57 -12.54 -7.28
N TYR A 208 1.03 -13.75 -7.25
CA TYR A 208 1.21 -14.73 -8.33
C TYR A 208 -0.12 -15.37 -8.73
N PRO A 209 -0.28 -15.77 -10.01
CA PRO A 209 -1.48 -16.45 -10.47
C PRO A 209 -1.58 -17.87 -9.91
N VAL A 210 -2.81 -18.31 -9.65
CA VAL A 210 -3.17 -19.69 -9.33
C VAL A 210 -4.30 -20.08 -10.28
N GLU A 211 -4.01 -21.01 -11.17
CA GLU A 211 -5.01 -21.51 -12.12
C GLU A 211 -6.00 -22.40 -11.36
N LYS A 212 -7.30 -22.14 -11.56
CA LYS A 212 -8.37 -23.05 -11.15
C LYS A 212 -9.17 -23.40 -12.39
N GLU A 213 -9.20 -24.68 -12.72
CA GLU A 213 -10.13 -25.19 -13.72
C GLU A 213 -11.54 -25.06 -13.17
N GLN A 214 -12.41 -24.34 -13.87
CA GLN A 214 -13.83 -24.30 -13.57
C GLN A 214 -14.56 -25.09 -14.66
N GLU A 215 -15.10 -26.25 -14.29
CA GLU A 215 -16.08 -26.95 -15.10
C GLU A 215 -17.39 -26.16 -15.05
N SER A 216 -17.81 -25.58 -16.19
CA SER A 216 -19.17 -25.06 -16.29
C SER A 216 -20.11 -26.23 -16.59
N ALA A 217 -20.86 -26.68 -15.59
CA ALA A 217 -22.01 -27.54 -15.79
C ALA A 217 -23.17 -26.70 -16.33
N ASP A 218 -23.12 -26.32 -17.61
CA ASP A 218 -24.32 -25.86 -18.31
C ASP A 218 -25.22 -27.08 -18.53
N ILE A 219 -26.23 -27.26 -17.67
CA ILE A 219 -27.29 -28.25 -17.89
C ILE A 219 -28.17 -27.71 -19.03
N VAL A 220 -27.88 -28.13 -20.26
CA VAL A 220 -28.71 -27.82 -21.43
C VAL A 220 -29.70 -28.96 -21.68
N GLY A 221 -30.98 -28.62 -21.84
CA GLY A 221 -32.08 -29.60 -21.98
C GLY A 221 -32.14 -30.37 -23.32
N PHE A 222 -31.27 -30.09 -24.30
CA PHE A 222 -31.17 -30.84 -25.57
C PHE A 222 -29.88 -30.48 -26.35
N GLY A 223 -29.34 -31.42 -27.14
CA GLY A 223 -28.18 -31.21 -28.05
C GLY A 223 -26.84 -31.79 -27.54
N LEU A 224 -25.81 -31.78 -28.39
CA LEU A 224 -24.43 -32.11 -28.01
C LEU A 224 -23.79 -30.89 -27.32
N THR A 225 -23.25 -31.08 -26.12
CA THR A 225 -22.46 -30.09 -25.41
C THR A 225 -20.99 -30.30 -25.71
N GLU A 226 -20.30 -29.24 -26.11
CA GLU A 226 -18.84 -29.16 -26.07
C GLU A 226 -18.50 -28.78 -24.62
N ASP A 227 -17.70 -29.58 -23.92
CA ASP A 227 -17.28 -29.27 -22.55
C ASP A 227 -16.56 -27.92 -22.55
N GLN A 228 -17.23 -26.86 -22.09
CA GLN A 228 -16.63 -25.53 -21.98
C GLN A 228 -15.84 -25.45 -20.66
N THR A 229 -14.66 -26.06 -20.60
CA THR A 229 -13.77 -25.83 -19.47
C THR A 229 -13.29 -24.38 -19.52
N ARG A 230 -13.74 -23.54 -18.58
CA ARG A 230 -13.25 -22.18 -18.44
C ARG A 230 -12.14 -22.17 -17.39
N THR A 231 -10.91 -21.94 -17.80
CA THR A 231 -9.81 -21.70 -16.86
C THR A 231 -9.99 -20.31 -16.26
N VAL A 232 -10.29 -20.23 -14.97
CA VAL A 232 -10.30 -18.97 -14.22
C VAL A 232 -8.97 -18.84 -13.50
N VAL A 233 -8.21 -17.79 -13.85
CA VAL A 233 -6.96 -17.47 -13.17
C VAL A 233 -7.27 -16.63 -11.94
N ASN A 234 -7.10 -17.23 -10.76
CA ASN A 234 -7.11 -16.50 -9.50
C ASN A 234 -5.71 -15.97 -9.18
N TYR A 235 -5.58 -15.09 -8.20
CA TYR A 235 -4.30 -14.59 -7.73
C TYR A 235 -4.18 -14.75 -6.22
N VAL A 236 -3.00 -15.18 -5.77
CA VAL A 236 -2.62 -15.04 -4.37
C VAL A 236 -1.93 -13.69 -4.24
N SER A 237 -2.59 -12.76 -3.54
CA SER A 237 -2.05 -11.44 -3.19
C SER A 237 -2.09 -11.26 -1.68
N ASN A 238 -0.95 -11.45 -1.02
CA ASN A 238 -0.83 -11.37 0.43
C ASN A 238 0.56 -10.87 0.87
N LEU A 239 0.64 -10.48 2.14
CA LEU A 239 1.89 -10.23 2.85
C LEU A 239 2.15 -11.45 3.72
N GLN A 240 3.27 -12.14 3.54
CA GLN A 240 3.58 -13.36 4.30
C GLN A 240 4.73 -13.09 5.25
N ILE A 241 4.52 -13.29 6.55
CA ILE A 241 5.60 -13.24 7.53
C ILE A 241 6.51 -14.45 7.30
N VAL A 242 7.80 -14.19 7.09
CA VAL A 242 8.83 -15.21 6.84
C VAL A 242 9.97 -15.17 7.87
N GLY A 243 9.89 -14.23 8.82
CA GLY A 243 10.85 -14.08 9.91
C GLY A 243 10.65 -12.77 10.66
N GLY A 244 11.55 -12.45 11.58
CA GLY A 244 11.47 -11.22 12.37
C GLY A 244 12.44 -11.23 13.54
N SER A 245 12.40 -10.16 14.34
CA SER A 245 13.06 -10.09 15.64
C SER A 245 12.23 -10.79 16.71
N TYR A 246 12.79 -10.97 17.91
CA TYR A 246 11.96 -11.12 19.11
C TYR A 246 11.15 -9.83 19.35
N PRO A 247 10.04 -9.93 20.10
CA PRO A 247 9.32 -8.78 20.65
C PRO A 247 10.25 -7.71 21.21
N ASP A 248 9.98 -6.46 20.90
CA ASP A 248 10.66 -5.32 21.50
C ASP A 248 9.99 -4.96 22.83
N THR A 249 10.61 -5.39 23.93
CA THR A 249 10.14 -5.13 25.29
C THR A 249 10.69 -3.83 25.88
N GLU A 250 11.65 -3.18 25.24
CA GLU A 250 12.31 -1.97 25.77
C GLU A 250 11.78 -0.70 25.12
N THR A 251 11.65 -0.71 23.79
CA THR A 251 11.26 0.46 23.00
C THR A 251 9.98 0.27 22.18
N GLY A 252 9.32 -0.88 22.34
CA GLY A 252 8.02 -1.16 21.77
C GLY A 252 6.93 -0.21 22.26
N LEU A 253 5.82 -0.15 21.54
CA LEU A 253 4.70 0.72 21.91
C LEU A 253 4.07 0.26 23.24
N THR A 254 3.74 1.23 24.09
CA THR A 254 3.01 0.97 25.34
C THR A 254 1.53 0.70 25.07
N GLU A 255 0.81 0.11 26.03
CA GLU A 255 -0.63 -0.12 25.90
C GLU A 255 -1.41 1.18 25.61
N GLU A 256 -1.05 2.29 26.27
CA GLU A 256 -1.66 3.61 26.02
C GLU A 256 -1.42 4.08 24.57
N GLN A 257 -0.21 3.88 24.04
CA GLN A 257 0.12 4.22 22.66
C GLN A 257 -0.63 3.33 21.66
N ILE A 258 -0.85 2.05 21.98
CA ILE A 258 -1.62 1.13 21.14
C ILE A 258 -3.10 1.51 21.14
N GLN A 259 -3.65 1.89 22.30
CA GLN A 259 -5.01 2.43 22.37
C GLN A 259 -5.13 3.74 21.58
N GLN A 260 -4.11 4.60 21.64
CA GLN A 260 -4.06 5.81 20.84
C GLN A 260 -4.02 5.50 19.35
N MET A 261 -3.24 4.51 18.93
CA MET A 261 -3.15 4.05 17.54
C MET A 261 -4.53 3.64 17.00
N SER A 262 -5.33 2.92 17.80
CA SER A 262 -6.70 2.55 17.43
C SER A 262 -7.60 3.78 17.24
N LYS A 263 -7.52 4.78 18.13
CA LYS A 263 -8.29 6.03 18.02
C LYS A 263 -7.86 6.88 16.81
N ASP A 264 -6.56 6.95 16.55
CA ASP A 264 -6.01 7.67 15.40
C ASP A 264 -6.46 7.00 14.10
N ARG A 265 -6.52 5.66 14.08
CA ARG A 265 -7.04 4.92 12.94
C ARG A 265 -8.53 5.19 12.70
N GLU A 266 -9.35 5.18 13.74
CA GLU A 266 -10.77 5.54 13.63
C GLU A 266 -10.94 6.97 13.07
N THR A 267 -10.14 7.91 13.57
CA THR A 267 -10.15 9.30 13.09
C THR A 267 -9.78 9.39 11.61
N GLN A 268 -8.72 8.70 11.18
CA GLN A 268 -8.32 8.62 9.76
C GLN A 268 -9.44 8.08 8.86
N LEU A 269 -10.17 7.06 9.33
CA LEU A 269 -11.30 6.50 8.58
C LEU A 269 -12.48 7.46 8.50
N LEU A 270 -12.77 8.22 9.57
CA LEU A 270 -13.80 9.25 9.56
C LEU A 270 -13.48 10.38 8.58
N GLU A 271 -12.21 10.80 8.49
CA GLU A 271 -11.77 11.82 7.52
C GLU A 271 -11.95 11.38 6.06
N VAL A 272 -11.80 10.08 5.77
CA VAL A 272 -12.03 9.52 4.44
C VAL A 272 -13.52 9.50 4.08
N GLN A 273 -14.39 9.29 5.08
CA GLN A 273 -15.84 9.27 4.92
C GLN A 273 -16.45 10.67 4.80
N GLN A 274 -15.79 11.70 5.33
CA GLN A 274 -16.25 13.07 5.18
C GLN A 274 -16.09 13.54 3.72
N PRO A 275 -17.11 14.20 3.15
CA PRO A 275 -16.96 14.81 1.84
C PRO A 275 -15.82 15.84 1.91
N LYS A 276 -14.78 15.65 1.08
CA LYS A 276 -13.68 16.61 0.96
C LYS A 276 -14.26 17.94 0.49
N VAL A 277 -14.56 18.83 1.43
CA VAL A 277 -14.95 20.21 1.14
C VAL A 277 -13.76 20.81 0.40
N SER A 278 -13.91 21.06 -0.90
CA SER A 278 -12.88 21.76 -1.65
C SER A 278 -12.71 23.13 -1.00
N ALA A 279 -11.47 23.49 -0.68
CA ALA A 279 -11.10 24.79 -0.11
C ALA A 279 -11.33 25.98 -1.07
N GLN A 280 -12.23 25.85 -2.05
CA GLN A 280 -12.63 26.88 -3.01
C GLN A 280 -13.97 27.56 -2.66
N ALA A 281 -14.60 27.22 -1.53
CA ALA A 281 -15.86 27.85 -1.10
C ALA A 281 -15.75 28.64 0.23
N VAL A 282 -14.57 29.16 0.57
CA VAL A 282 -14.43 30.20 1.61
C VAL A 282 -13.79 31.44 0.99
N GLY A 283 -14.52 32.06 0.07
CA GLY A 283 -14.17 33.32 -0.57
C GLY A 283 -15.34 34.30 -0.48
N LYS A 284 -15.22 35.26 0.44
CA LYS A 284 -16.04 36.48 0.61
C LYS A 284 -17.52 36.29 1.00
N ILE A 285 -17.76 36.13 2.30
CA ILE A 285 -18.84 36.91 2.92
C ILE A 285 -18.24 38.30 3.14
N SER A 286 -18.50 39.21 2.22
CA SER A 286 -18.19 40.62 2.39
C SER A 286 -19.05 41.17 3.53
N GLY A 287 -18.43 41.38 4.69
CA GLY A 287 -18.99 42.19 5.77
C GLY A 287 -19.04 43.64 5.33
N GLY A 288 -20.20 44.08 4.84
CA GLY A 288 -20.51 45.46 4.52
C GLY A 288 -21.53 46.04 5.50
N PHE A 289 -21.10 46.33 6.72
CA PHE A 289 -21.82 47.25 7.61
C PHE A 289 -20.84 48.36 8.03
N GLY A 290 -20.59 49.27 7.10
CA GLY A 290 -19.99 50.57 7.39
C GLY A 290 -21.11 51.55 7.71
N VAL A 291 -21.32 51.83 8.99
CA VAL A 291 -22.20 52.91 9.44
C VAL A 291 -21.40 54.21 9.30
N ASN A 292 -21.58 54.93 8.20
CA ASN A 292 -21.06 56.29 8.08
C ASN A 292 -21.97 57.22 8.88
N LYS A 293 -21.39 57.78 9.94
CA LYS A 293 -22.02 58.72 10.86
C LYS A 293 -21.68 60.13 10.39
N GLU A 294 -22.32 60.58 9.31
CA GLU A 294 -22.38 61.97 8.88
C GLU A 294 -23.23 62.01 7.61
N ASP A 295 -24.48 62.48 7.77
CA ASP A 295 -25.32 63.18 6.78
C ASP A 295 -26.80 63.02 7.15
N ILE A 296 -27.22 63.84 8.12
CA ILE A 296 -28.62 64.22 8.29
C ILE A 296 -28.79 65.54 7.52
N PRO A 297 -29.71 65.60 6.55
CA PRO A 297 -30.44 66.83 6.30
C PRO A 297 -31.89 66.67 6.76
N ALA A 298 -32.33 67.67 7.50
CA ALA A 298 -33.69 67.83 7.95
C ALA A 298 -34.65 68.17 6.80
N PHE A 299 -35.89 67.72 6.97
CA PHE A 299 -37.13 67.94 6.21
C PHE A 299 -37.39 67.00 5.02
#